data_AF-A0A7J5TFN2-F1
#
_entry.id   AF-A0A7J5TFN2-F1
#
_cell.length_a   1.000
_cell.length_b   1.000
_cell.length_c   1.000
_cell.angle_alpha   90.00
_cell.angle_beta   90.00
_cell.angle_gamma   90.00
#
_symmetry.space_group_name_H-M   'P 1'
#
loop_
_entity.id
_entity.type
_entity.pdbx_description
1 polymer ?
#
loop_
_entity_poly.entity_id
_entity_poly.type
_entity_poly.pdbx_seq_one_letter_code
_entity_poly.pdbx_strand_id
1 'polypeptide(L)'
;MKRAINALVAVLATVAMAVAGFMGAGTAFADEATYNLTVTGTGHTYEIYQIFTGTPSGGKLTDVKWGQNGTGTAGTAVDDTTLTQVSAVTGTDQEKADALKAYANFNSNAYATVTSNATASVPAGYYLVKDQDPAEGTKLDAYTTYIVKVVDQNVTVAPKSDVPSFEKKLKDSNDTEGTLSDWQDAADWDMGDDVPFKLEGTVASNYASYKTYYFAFHD
;
A
#
# COMPACT_ATOMS: atom_id res chain seq x y z
N MET A 1 -19.37 9.19 35.84
CA MET A 1 -19.49 7.89 35.15
C MET A 1 -18.83 8.01 33.79
N LYS A 2 -17.66 7.40 33.59
CA LYS A 2 -16.99 7.27 32.29
C LYS A 2 -16.63 5.79 32.14
N ARG A 3 -17.47 5.05 31.42
CA ARG A 3 -17.24 3.65 31.02
C ARG A 3 -17.79 3.53 29.61
N ALA A 4 -17.06 3.97 28.59
CA ALA A 4 -17.57 3.93 27.22
C ALA A 4 -16.53 4.15 26.10
N ILE A 5 -15.24 3.81 26.27
CA ILE A 5 -14.32 3.83 25.12
C ILE A 5 -13.64 2.46 24.98
N ASN A 6 -14.43 1.38 24.96
CA ASN A 6 -13.96 0.04 24.55
C ASN A 6 -14.11 -0.19 23.03
N ALA A 7 -14.48 0.84 22.26
CA ALA A 7 -14.81 0.73 20.85
C ALA A 7 -13.96 1.69 20.02
N LEU A 8 -13.17 1.14 19.09
CA LEU A 8 -12.45 1.90 18.09
C LEU A 8 -13.33 2.02 16.83
N VAL A 9 -13.80 3.23 16.55
CA VAL A 9 -14.68 3.53 15.41
C VAL A 9 -13.90 3.36 14.10
N ALA A 10 -14.36 2.49 13.19
CA ALA A 10 -13.77 2.44 11.86
C ALA A 10 -14.10 3.72 11.09
N VAL A 11 -13.07 4.48 10.72
CA VAL A 11 -13.20 5.58 9.75
C VAL A 11 -12.75 5.07 8.38
N LEU A 12 -13.27 3.95 7.89
CA LEU A 12 -12.93 3.41 6.57
C LEU A 12 -14.11 2.60 5.99
N ALA A 13 -15.15 3.28 5.51
CA ALA A 13 -16.15 2.68 4.63
C ALA A 13 -15.99 3.26 3.23
N THR A 14 -15.53 2.42 2.29
CA THR A 14 -16.15 2.08 1.00
C THR A 14 -15.10 1.64 -0.02
N VAL A 15 -14.97 0.34 -0.29
CA VAL A 15 -14.61 -0.20 -1.62
C VAL A 15 -15.38 -1.52 -1.83
N ALA A 16 -15.88 -1.72 -3.05
CA ALA A 16 -16.97 -2.61 -3.43
C ALA A 16 -16.71 -4.13 -3.32
N MET A 17 -17.81 -4.88 -3.19
CA MET A 17 -17.92 -6.34 -3.09
C MET A 17 -17.32 -7.11 -4.27
N ALA A 18 -16.69 -8.25 -3.98
CA ALA A 18 -16.80 -9.48 -4.76
C ALA A 18 -16.76 -10.70 -3.81
N VAL A 19 -17.85 -11.47 -3.80
CA VAL A 19 -18.00 -12.72 -3.04
C VAL A 19 -17.50 -13.90 -3.89
N ALA A 20 -16.59 -14.70 -3.33
CA ALA A 20 -16.44 -16.12 -3.67
C ALA A 20 -15.80 -16.82 -2.46
N GLY A 21 -16.50 -17.80 -1.88
CA GLY A 21 -16.12 -18.47 -0.63
C GLY A 21 -15.35 -19.78 -0.81
N PHE A 22 -14.86 -20.34 0.31
CA PHE A 22 -14.82 -21.78 0.55
C PHE A 22 -14.60 -22.09 2.04
N MET A 23 -15.31 -23.10 2.53
CA MET A 23 -15.36 -23.60 3.92
C MET A 23 -14.28 -24.66 4.18
N GLY A 24 -13.81 -24.78 5.42
CA GLY A 24 -13.03 -25.94 5.87
C GLY A 24 -13.20 -26.18 7.37
N ALA A 25 -13.87 -27.28 7.72
CA ALA A 25 -14.19 -27.67 9.09
C ALA A 25 -12.97 -28.20 9.86
N GLY A 26 -12.83 -27.82 11.13
CA GLY A 26 -11.87 -28.45 12.04
C GLY A 26 -11.78 -27.82 13.44
N THR A 27 -12.35 -28.51 14.44
CA THR A 27 -12.11 -28.39 15.89
C THR A 27 -12.46 -27.08 16.61
N ALA A 28 -13.32 -27.21 17.62
CA ALA A 28 -13.86 -26.15 18.45
C ALA A 28 -12.81 -25.54 19.41
N PHE A 29 -12.08 -24.54 18.92
CA PHE A 29 -12.02 -23.26 19.62
C PHE A 29 -13.21 -22.43 19.11
N ALA A 30 -13.67 -21.40 19.81
CA ALA A 30 -14.56 -20.44 19.15
C ALA A 30 -13.77 -19.87 17.98
N ASP A 31 -14.06 -20.35 16.76
CA ASP A 31 -13.30 -20.02 15.55
C ASP A 31 -13.44 -18.50 15.36
N GLU A 32 -12.34 -17.79 15.64
CA GLU A 32 -12.33 -16.35 15.51
C GLU A 32 -12.52 -16.07 14.03
N ALA A 33 -13.60 -15.38 13.66
CA ALA A 33 -13.95 -15.16 12.26
C ALA A 33 -12.74 -14.58 11.52
N THR A 34 -12.32 -15.28 10.47
CA THR A 34 -11.23 -14.84 9.60
C THR A 34 -11.78 -14.19 8.34
N TYR A 35 -10.99 -13.28 7.79
CA TYR A 35 -11.34 -12.45 6.65
C TYR A 35 -10.17 -12.40 5.67
N ASN A 36 -10.50 -12.23 4.40
CA ASN A 36 -9.51 -12.11 3.35
C ASN A 36 -9.01 -10.67 3.25
N LEU A 37 -7.70 -10.48 3.41
CA LEU A 37 -7.00 -9.26 3.05
C LEU A 37 -6.23 -9.50 1.76
N THR A 38 -6.73 -8.95 0.65
CA THR A 38 -6.11 -9.05 -0.67
C THR A 38 -5.27 -7.82 -0.94
N VAL A 39 -4.02 -8.02 -1.37
CA VAL A 39 -3.14 -6.92 -1.78
C VAL A 39 -2.97 -6.96 -3.28
N THR A 40 -3.45 -5.94 -3.99
CA THR A 40 -3.29 -5.80 -5.44
C THR A 40 -2.06 -4.97 -5.77
N GLY A 41 -1.50 -5.17 -6.96
CA GLY A 41 -0.30 -4.48 -7.42
C GLY A 41 0.44 -5.29 -8.48
N THR A 42 1.65 -4.87 -8.83
CA THR A 42 2.48 -5.55 -9.83
C THR A 42 3.89 -5.80 -9.29
N GLY A 43 4.34 -7.05 -9.29
CA GLY A 43 5.75 -7.39 -9.08
C GLY A 43 6.35 -7.22 -7.69
N HIS A 44 5.59 -6.77 -6.69
CA HIS A 44 6.08 -6.55 -5.31
C HIS A 44 5.59 -7.62 -4.31
N THR A 45 6.29 -7.69 -3.19
CA THR A 45 5.94 -8.49 -2.00
C THR A 45 5.58 -7.54 -0.87
N TYR A 46 4.51 -7.84 -0.15
CA TYR A 46 3.97 -6.99 0.90
C TYR A 46 3.96 -7.69 2.26
N GLU A 47 4.39 -6.96 3.29
CA GLU A 47 4.37 -7.35 4.69
C GLU A 47 3.12 -6.76 5.36
N ILE A 48 2.32 -7.61 5.99
CA ILE A 48 1.08 -7.24 6.67
C ILE A 48 1.35 -7.25 8.17
N TYR A 49 1.10 -6.11 8.83
CA TYR A 49 1.30 -5.93 10.26
C TYR A 49 -0.03 -5.71 10.97
N GLN A 50 -0.40 -6.59 11.90
CA GLN A 50 -1.61 -6.46 12.72
C GLN A 50 -1.35 -5.58 13.94
N ILE A 51 -1.90 -4.38 13.95
CA ILE A 51 -1.67 -3.39 15.02
C ILE A 51 -2.65 -3.58 16.16
N PHE A 52 -3.92 -3.79 15.82
CA PHE A 52 -5.00 -4.05 16.78
C PHE A 52 -5.84 -5.23 16.31
N THR A 53 -6.39 -5.98 17.26
CA THR A 53 -7.41 -7.02 17.06
C THR A 53 -8.60 -6.76 17.99
N GLY A 54 -9.73 -7.41 17.76
CA GLY A 54 -10.91 -7.27 18.61
C GLY A 54 -12.15 -7.90 17.98
N THR A 55 -13.30 -7.62 18.58
CA THR A 55 -14.58 -8.14 18.11
C THR A 55 -15.25 -7.15 17.15
N PRO A 56 -15.61 -7.55 15.93
CA PRO A 56 -16.31 -6.67 14.99
C PRO A 56 -17.74 -6.41 15.46
N SER A 57 -18.16 -5.14 15.48
CA SER A 57 -19.52 -4.73 15.86
C SER A 57 -19.92 -3.44 15.14
N GLY A 58 -20.82 -3.54 14.15
CA GLY A 58 -21.42 -2.38 13.46
C GLY A 58 -20.40 -1.47 12.77
N GLY A 59 -19.41 -2.03 12.08
CA GLY A 59 -18.34 -1.26 11.44
C GLY A 59 -17.31 -0.71 12.42
N LYS A 60 -17.11 -1.38 13.56
CA LYS A 60 -16.16 -0.98 14.61
C LYS A 60 -15.50 -2.20 15.19
N LEU A 61 -14.36 -2.01 15.83
CA LEU A 61 -13.76 -3.02 16.69
C LEU A 61 -14.09 -2.69 18.15
N THR A 62 -14.74 -3.62 18.83
CA THR A 62 -14.94 -3.61 20.28
C THR A 62 -13.96 -4.54 20.96
N ASP A 63 -13.80 -4.41 22.27
CA ASP A 63 -12.88 -5.24 23.08
C ASP A 63 -11.47 -5.25 22.48
N VAL A 64 -11.01 -4.05 22.11
CA VAL A 64 -9.78 -3.83 21.35
C VAL A 64 -8.57 -4.28 22.15
N LYS A 65 -7.76 -5.13 21.52
CA LYS A 65 -6.51 -5.65 22.04
C LYS A 65 -5.36 -5.31 21.10
N TRP A 66 -4.15 -5.29 21.65
CA TRP A 66 -2.95 -5.21 20.86
C TRP A 66 -2.84 -6.43 19.93
N GLY A 67 -2.64 -6.16 18.64
CA GLY A 67 -2.35 -7.19 17.65
C GLY A 67 -0.92 -7.71 17.79
N GLN A 68 -0.57 -8.73 17.01
CA GLN A 68 0.78 -9.33 17.01
C GLN A 68 1.90 -8.29 16.82
N ASN A 69 1.64 -7.28 16.00
CA ASN A 69 2.61 -6.26 15.59
C ASN A 69 2.33 -4.91 16.26
N GLY A 70 1.52 -4.88 17.32
CA GLY A 70 1.31 -3.68 18.12
C GLY A 70 2.54 -3.32 18.98
N THR A 71 2.59 -2.09 19.47
CA THR A 71 3.61 -1.66 20.45
C THR A 71 3.37 -2.20 21.86
N GLY A 72 2.12 -2.60 22.17
CA GLY A 72 1.79 -3.28 23.42
C GLY A 72 1.93 -4.80 23.34
N THR A 73 1.71 -5.47 24.47
CA THR A 73 1.75 -6.94 24.53
C THR A 73 0.55 -7.54 23.79
N ALA A 74 0.80 -8.37 22.77
CA ALA A 74 -0.24 -9.00 21.98
C ALA A 74 -1.33 -9.68 22.84
N GLY A 75 -2.60 -9.47 22.46
CA GLY A 75 -3.77 -10.01 23.17
C GLY A 75 -4.16 -9.26 24.44
N THR A 76 -3.37 -8.30 24.92
CA THR A 76 -3.74 -7.44 26.05
C THR A 76 -4.61 -6.27 25.59
N ALA A 77 -5.52 -5.81 26.46
CA ALA A 77 -6.40 -4.69 26.16
C ALA A 77 -5.60 -3.40 25.88
N VAL A 78 -6.03 -2.64 24.88
CA VAL A 78 -5.48 -1.31 24.61
C VAL A 78 -6.06 -0.33 25.61
N ASP A 79 -5.23 0.58 26.15
CA ASP A 79 -5.67 1.55 27.13
C ASP A 79 -6.55 2.66 26.52
N ASP A 80 -7.43 3.25 27.34
CA ASP A 80 -8.39 4.28 26.92
C ASP A 80 -7.71 5.51 26.29
N THR A 81 -6.49 5.85 26.72
CA THR A 81 -5.76 7.01 26.19
C THR A 81 -5.36 6.75 24.75
N THR A 82 -4.77 5.59 24.50
CA THR A 82 -4.41 5.12 23.16
C THR A 82 -5.64 5.01 22.26
N LEU A 83 -6.74 4.41 22.73
CA LEU A 83 -7.99 4.30 21.96
C LEU A 83 -8.57 5.68 21.61
N THR A 84 -8.48 6.65 22.52
CA THR A 84 -8.92 8.03 22.27
C THR A 84 -8.05 8.71 21.21
N GLN A 85 -6.73 8.50 21.25
CA GLN A 85 -5.82 9.06 20.25
C GLN A 85 -6.06 8.47 18.85
N VAL A 86 -6.18 7.14 18.75
CA VAL A 86 -6.38 6.45 17.48
C VAL A 86 -7.74 6.81 16.87
N SER A 87 -8.80 6.89 17.68
CA SER A 87 -10.13 7.29 17.20
C SER A 87 -10.24 8.75 16.76
N ALA A 88 -9.33 9.62 17.20
CA ALA A 88 -9.26 11.01 16.78
C ALA A 88 -8.54 11.21 15.43
N VAL A 89 -7.92 10.17 14.87
CA VAL A 89 -7.20 10.26 13.60
C VAL A 89 -8.20 10.42 12.45
N THR A 90 -8.05 11.51 11.68
CA THR A 90 -8.87 11.85 10.52
C THR A 90 -8.00 12.16 9.30
N GLY A 91 -8.60 12.17 8.11
CA GLY A 91 -7.90 12.48 6.86
C GLY A 91 -8.00 11.36 5.83
N THR A 92 -7.10 11.42 4.85
CA THR A 92 -6.89 10.41 3.82
C THR A 92 -6.40 9.08 4.40
N ASP A 93 -6.49 7.99 3.62
CA ASP A 93 -6.00 6.67 4.02
C ASP A 93 -4.50 6.70 4.36
N GLN A 94 -3.72 7.53 3.67
CA GLN A 94 -2.29 7.71 3.94
C GLN A 94 -2.03 8.45 5.25
N GLU A 95 -2.74 9.55 5.52
CA GLU A 95 -2.59 10.30 6.79
C GLU A 95 -2.95 9.43 7.99
N LYS A 96 -3.99 8.59 7.85
CA LYS A 96 -4.35 7.60 8.87
C LYS A 96 -3.25 6.55 9.05
N ALA A 97 -2.68 6.05 7.95
CA ALA A 97 -1.57 5.11 8.00
C ALA A 97 -0.34 5.72 8.66
N ASP A 98 -0.01 6.97 8.35
CA ASP A 98 1.10 7.69 8.96
C ASP A 98 0.93 7.87 10.46
N ALA A 99 -0.28 8.21 10.93
CA ALA A 99 -0.58 8.29 12.36
C ALA A 99 -0.48 6.91 13.05
N LEU A 100 -0.96 5.85 12.40
CA LEU A 100 -1.02 4.51 12.98
C LEU A 100 0.35 3.81 13.07
N LYS A 101 1.37 4.27 12.33
CA LYS A 101 2.76 3.77 12.45
C LYS A 101 3.30 3.86 13.88
N ALA A 102 2.89 4.88 14.64
CA ALA A 102 3.34 5.08 16.01
C ALA A 102 2.93 3.94 16.97
N TYR A 103 1.93 3.14 16.59
CA TYR A 103 1.40 2.02 17.37
C TYR A 103 1.88 0.66 16.85
N ALA A 104 2.77 0.64 15.86
CA ALA A 104 3.26 -0.56 15.19
C ALA A 104 4.72 -0.88 15.57
N ASN A 105 5.00 -2.15 15.81
CA ASN A 105 6.34 -2.68 16.00
C ASN A 105 6.85 -3.35 14.72
N PHE A 106 7.49 -2.58 13.84
CA PHE A 106 8.04 -3.10 12.58
C PHE A 106 9.30 -3.96 12.75
N ASN A 107 9.86 -4.03 13.95
CA ASN A 107 10.98 -4.93 14.26
C ASN A 107 10.49 -6.36 14.58
N SER A 108 9.17 -6.58 14.65
CA SER A 108 8.58 -7.90 14.80
C SER A 108 8.37 -8.59 13.44
N ASN A 109 8.25 -9.92 13.45
CA ASN A 109 7.85 -10.66 12.26
C ASN A 109 6.46 -10.21 11.81
N ALA A 110 6.31 -9.89 10.52
CA ALA A 110 5.02 -9.58 9.92
C ALA A 110 3.98 -10.65 10.27
N TYR A 111 2.72 -10.25 10.43
CA TYR A 111 1.61 -11.19 10.63
C TYR A 111 1.50 -12.14 9.43
N ALA A 112 1.61 -11.58 8.23
CA ALA A 112 1.64 -12.33 6.97
C ALA A 112 2.50 -11.60 5.93
N THR A 113 2.97 -12.37 4.95
CA THR A 113 3.66 -11.84 3.77
C THR A 113 2.96 -12.37 2.53
N VAL A 114 2.62 -11.49 1.60
CA VAL A 114 1.89 -11.84 0.37
C VAL A 114 2.55 -11.21 -0.85
N THR A 115 2.57 -11.93 -1.97
CA THR A 115 2.94 -11.34 -3.25
C THR A 115 1.79 -10.51 -3.82
N SER A 116 2.09 -9.68 -4.82
CA SER A 116 1.09 -8.91 -5.56
C SER A 116 -0.04 -9.80 -6.08
N ASN A 117 -1.29 -9.36 -5.86
CA ASN A 117 -2.54 -10.03 -6.18
C ASN A 117 -2.81 -11.31 -5.38
N ALA A 118 -2.11 -11.52 -4.27
CA ALA A 118 -2.37 -12.60 -3.33
C ALA A 118 -3.17 -12.12 -2.10
N THR A 119 -3.66 -13.09 -1.32
CA THR A 119 -4.57 -12.89 -0.20
C THR A 119 -4.01 -13.55 1.06
N ALA A 120 -4.09 -12.84 2.18
CA ALA A 120 -3.87 -13.40 3.52
C ALA A 120 -5.21 -13.60 4.25
N SER A 121 -5.33 -14.68 5.01
CA SER A 121 -6.41 -14.87 5.97
C SER A 121 -6.02 -14.26 7.30
N VAL A 122 -6.81 -13.30 7.77
CA VAL A 122 -6.51 -12.51 8.98
C VAL A 122 -7.77 -12.35 9.85
N PRO A 123 -7.68 -12.34 11.19
CA PRO A 123 -8.83 -12.06 12.05
C PRO A 123 -9.23 -10.59 11.97
N ALA A 124 -10.35 -10.23 12.59
CA ALA A 124 -10.77 -8.83 12.60
C ALA A 124 -9.72 -7.92 13.26
N GLY A 125 -9.41 -6.78 12.65
CA GLY A 125 -8.32 -5.93 13.15
C GLY A 125 -7.98 -4.71 12.33
N TYR A 126 -7.05 -3.91 12.85
CA TYR A 126 -6.38 -2.83 12.13
C TYR A 126 -5.03 -3.33 11.62
N TYR A 127 -4.83 -3.24 10.31
CA TYR A 127 -3.62 -3.73 9.66
C TYR A 127 -2.90 -2.60 8.93
N LEU A 128 -1.57 -2.60 8.99
CA LEU A 128 -0.69 -1.81 8.14
C LEU A 128 -0.05 -2.73 7.09
N VAL A 129 -0.25 -2.44 5.82
CA VAL A 129 0.37 -3.18 4.70
C VAL A 129 1.55 -2.38 4.18
N LYS A 130 2.75 -2.95 4.27
CA LYS A 130 4.03 -2.34 3.88
C LYS A 130 4.56 -3.04 2.64
N ASP A 131 5.08 -2.29 1.68
CA ASP A 131 5.91 -2.89 0.63
C ASP A 131 7.24 -3.37 1.22
N GLN A 132 7.62 -4.61 0.92
CA GLN A 132 8.89 -5.15 1.38
C GLN A 132 10.01 -4.42 0.63
N ASP A 133 10.98 -3.89 1.36
CA ASP A 133 12.13 -3.25 0.72
C ASP A 133 12.75 -4.26 -0.28
N PRO A 134 12.88 -3.90 -1.55
CA PRO A 134 13.50 -4.76 -2.54
C PRO A 134 14.96 -4.97 -2.17
N ALA A 135 15.59 -6.00 -2.76
CA ALA A 135 17.02 -6.18 -2.66
C ALA A 135 17.75 -4.88 -3.07
N GLU A 136 18.86 -4.59 -2.39
CA GLU A 136 19.69 -3.43 -2.69
C GLU A 136 20.14 -3.48 -4.16
N GLY A 137 19.91 -2.40 -4.91
CA GLY A 137 20.16 -2.32 -6.36
C GLY A 137 18.96 -2.60 -7.27
N THR A 138 17.83 -3.08 -6.74
CA THR A 138 16.54 -3.15 -7.47
C THR A 138 15.50 -2.19 -6.90
N LYS A 139 15.97 -1.16 -6.17
CA LYS A 139 15.13 -0.15 -5.54
C LYS A 139 14.59 0.80 -6.59
N LEU A 140 13.28 0.76 -6.80
CA LEU A 140 12.55 1.68 -7.66
C LEU A 140 11.89 2.75 -6.77
N ASP A 141 11.84 4.02 -7.17
CA ASP A 141 11.44 5.13 -6.28
C ASP A 141 9.93 5.16 -5.90
N ALA A 142 9.16 4.11 -6.22
CA ALA A 142 7.70 4.09 -6.16
C ALA A 142 7.10 3.41 -4.91
N TYR A 143 7.82 3.33 -3.79
CA TYR A 143 7.33 2.61 -2.60
C TYR A 143 6.33 3.43 -1.78
N THR A 144 5.11 2.90 -1.61
CA THR A 144 4.23 3.37 -0.53
C THR A 144 4.62 2.72 0.77
N THR A 145 4.83 3.54 1.78
CA THR A 145 5.29 2.99 3.05
C THR A 145 4.21 2.15 3.72
N TYR A 146 2.93 2.61 3.79
CA TYR A 146 1.87 1.84 4.45
C TYR A 146 0.43 2.20 4.01
N ILE A 147 -0.47 1.20 3.96
CA ILE A 147 -1.95 1.38 3.90
C ILE A 147 -2.60 0.80 5.16
N VAL A 148 -3.58 1.50 5.75
CA VAL A 148 -4.41 1.00 6.86
C VAL A 148 -5.73 0.47 6.35
N LYS A 149 -6.14 -0.72 6.84
CA LYS A 149 -7.54 -1.15 6.77
C LYS A 149 -8.03 -1.71 8.09
N VAL A 150 -9.30 -1.44 8.36
CA VAL A 150 -10.11 -2.22 9.29
C VAL A 150 -10.60 -3.43 8.52
N VAL A 151 -10.32 -4.61 9.05
CA VAL A 151 -10.83 -5.86 8.53
C VAL A 151 -11.93 -6.30 9.48
N ASP A 152 -13.18 -6.13 9.07
CA ASP A 152 -14.38 -6.73 9.67
C ASP A 152 -15.24 -7.45 8.60
N GLN A 153 -14.69 -7.48 7.39
CA GLN A 153 -15.16 -8.12 6.17
C GLN A 153 -13.94 -8.35 5.26
N ASN A 154 -14.11 -9.05 4.14
CA ASN A 154 -13.05 -9.15 3.14
C ASN A 154 -12.69 -7.76 2.60
N VAL A 155 -11.39 -7.45 2.51
CA VAL A 155 -10.88 -6.16 2.05
C VAL A 155 -9.84 -6.34 0.96
N THR A 156 -9.79 -5.38 0.05
CA THR A 156 -8.74 -5.25 -0.97
C THR A 156 -7.99 -3.94 -0.76
N VAL A 157 -6.67 -3.99 -0.78
CA VAL A 157 -5.78 -2.83 -0.71
C VAL A 157 -4.88 -2.78 -1.94
N ALA A 158 -4.59 -1.57 -2.42
CA ALA A 158 -3.73 -1.32 -3.57
C ALA A 158 -2.60 -0.36 -3.18
N PRO A 159 -1.44 -0.85 -2.69
CA PRO A 159 -0.25 -0.04 -2.43
C PRO A 159 0.22 0.68 -3.70
N LYS A 160 0.73 1.91 -3.58
CA LYS A 160 1.37 2.60 -4.71
C LYS A 160 2.71 1.93 -4.94
N SER A 161 2.89 1.47 -6.17
CA SER A 161 4.06 0.71 -6.60
C SER A 161 4.44 0.98 -8.07
N ASP A 162 3.76 1.94 -8.73
CA ASP A 162 3.97 2.25 -10.14
C ASP A 162 5.33 2.93 -10.36
N VAL A 163 6.19 2.27 -11.13
CA VAL A 163 7.55 2.70 -11.41
C VAL A 163 7.54 3.69 -12.59
N PRO A 164 8.13 4.89 -12.45
CA PRO A 164 8.25 5.81 -13.57
C PRO A 164 9.21 5.25 -14.64
N SER A 165 8.93 5.52 -15.92
CA SER A 165 9.82 5.18 -17.04
C SER A 165 10.50 6.42 -17.60
N PHE A 166 11.62 6.21 -18.29
CA PHE A 166 12.31 7.23 -19.07
C PHE A 166 12.83 6.64 -20.37
N GLU A 167 12.67 7.38 -21.47
CA GLU A 167 13.23 7.08 -22.77
C GLU A 167 13.69 8.37 -23.47
N LYS A 168 14.85 8.31 -24.12
CA LYS A 168 15.33 9.33 -25.05
C LYS A 168 15.30 8.74 -26.46
N LYS A 169 14.68 9.46 -27.39
CA LYS A 169 14.66 9.12 -28.82
C LYS A 169 15.22 10.26 -29.66
N LEU A 170 15.71 9.92 -30.85
CA LEU A 170 16.17 10.86 -31.87
C LEU A 170 15.36 10.68 -33.16
N LYS A 171 15.52 11.58 -34.12
CA LYS A 171 15.09 11.39 -35.50
C LYS A 171 16.29 11.28 -36.41
N ASP A 172 16.22 10.45 -37.43
CA ASP A 172 17.13 10.47 -38.59
C ASP A 172 16.75 11.58 -39.56
N SER A 173 17.76 12.06 -40.30
CA SER A 173 17.58 12.74 -41.58
C SER A 173 18.35 11.97 -42.65
N ASN A 174 17.71 11.74 -43.79
CA ASN A 174 18.44 11.41 -45.00
C ASN A 174 18.46 12.66 -45.88
N ASP A 175 19.62 13.32 -45.98
CA ASP A 175 19.76 14.60 -46.67
C ASP A 175 19.51 14.52 -48.18
N THR A 176 19.55 13.31 -48.75
CA THR A 176 19.16 13.08 -50.14
C THR A 176 17.65 13.12 -50.32
N GLU A 177 16.88 12.69 -49.33
CA GLU A 177 15.41 12.61 -49.36
C GLU A 177 14.74 13.83 -48.70
N GLY A 178 15.46 14.54 -47.81
CA GLY A 178 14.97 15.72 -47.09
C GLY A 178 13.83 15.42 -46.11
N THR A 179 13.71 14.16 -45.68
CA THR A 179 12.65 13.67 -44.79
C THR A 179 13.23 13.24 -43.45
N LEU A 180 12.43 13.43 -42.40
CA LEU A 180 12.76 12.96 -41.06
C LEU A 180 12.13 11.60 -40.80
N SER A 181 12.84 10.72 -40.10
CA SER A 181 12.26 9.48 -39.59
C SER A 181 11.23 9.72 -38.48
N ASP A 182 10.56 8.63 -38.10
CA ASP A 182 9.91 8.52 -36.80
C ASP A 182 10.95 8.46 -35.67
N TRP A 183 10.50 8.63 -34.42
CA TRP A 183 11.36 8.56 -33.25
C TRP A 183 12.02 7.19 -33.10
N GLN A 184 13.34 7.16 -32.98
CA GLN A 184 14.16 5.95 -32.94
C GLN A 184 15.37 6.09 -32.00
N ASP A 185 16.10 4.99 -31.80
CA ASP A 185 17.19 4.89 -30.80
C ASP A 185 18.55 5.35 -31.32
N ALA A 186 18.69 5.50 -32.64
CA ALA A 186 19.91 5.95 -33.29
C ALA A 186 19.54 6.85 -34.47
N ALA A 187 20.43 7.77 -34.83
CA ALA A 187 20.27 8.63 -35.99
C ALA A 187 21.65 8.94 -36.58
N ASP A 188 21.69 9.21 -37.88
CA ASP A 188 22.84 9.70 -38.62
C ASP A 188 22.59 11.16 -39.01
N TRP A 189 23.55 12.03 -38.74
CA TRP A 189 23.48 13.47 -38.98
C TRP A 189 24.86 14.00 -39.35
N ASP A 190 24.89 14.94 -40.29
CA ASP A 190 26.14 15.52 -40.76
C ASP A 190 26.70 16.56 -39.77
N MET A 191 27.99 16.84 -39.91
CA MET A 191 28.66 17.83 -39.08
C MET A 191 28.08 19.23 -39.32
N GLY A 192 27.50 19.80 -38.25
CA GLY A 192 26.91 21.14 -38.27
C GLY A 192 25.38 21.13 -38.24
N ASP A 193 24.75 19.95 -38.32
CA ASP A 193 23.30 19.83 -38.23
C ASP A 193 22.76 19.88 -36.80
N ASP A 194 21.52 20.35 -36.69
CA ASP A 194 20.75 20.30 -35.46
C ASP A 194 20.04 18.94 -35.33
N VAL A 195 20.37 18.18 -34.29
CA VAL A 195 19.79 16.85 -34.04
C VAL A 195 18.50 16.95 -33.19
N PRO A 196 17.31 16.60 -33.74
CA PRO A 196 16.08 16.58 -32.97
C PRO A 196 16.07 15.41 -31.99
N PHE A 197 15.74 15.69 -30.73
CA PHE A 197 15.57 14.67 -29.69
C PHE A 197 14.24 14.82 -28.94
N LYS A 198 13.77 13.72 -28.35
CA LYS A 198 12.59 13.66 -27.50
C LYS A 198 12.96 12.95 -26.20
N LEU A 199 12.60 13.56 -25.08
CA LEU A 199 12.60 12.93 -23.76
C LEU A 199 11.16 12.59 -23.40
N GLU A 200 10.90 11.32 -23.13
CA GLU A 200 9.59 10.83 -22.73
C GLU A 200 9.73 10.06 -21.42
N GLY A 201 8.78 10.26 -20.51
CA GLY A 201 8.76 9.49 -19.28
C GLY A 201 7.35 9.35 -18.74
N THR A 202 7.12 8.26 -18.03
CA THR A 202 5.85 8.03 -17.34
C THR A 202 6.01 8.34 -15.86
N VAL A 203 4.94 8.83 -15.24
CA VAL A 203 4.85 8.97 -13.78
C VAL A 203 3.86 7.94 -13.25
N ALA A 204 3.98 7.63 -11.96
CA ALA A 204 3.05 6.75 -11.26
C ALA A 204 1.60 7.21 -11.48
N SER A 205 0.66 6.29 -11.77
CA SER A 205 -0.74 6.64 -12.07
C SER A 205 -1.44 7.35 -10.89
N ASN A 206 -0.93 7.11 -9.69
CA ASN A 206 -1.39 7.67 -8.43
C ASN A 206 -0.47 8.78 -7.89
N TYR A 207 0.33 9.45 -8.72
CA TYR A 207 1.24 10.53 -8.30
C TYR A 207 0.54 11.63 -7.46
N ALA A 208 -0.75 11.86 -7.67
CA ALA A 208 -1.57 12.81 -6.91
C ALA A 208 -1.72 12.46 -5.42
N SER A 209 -1.41 11.22 -5.03
CA SER A 209 -1.49 10.76 -3.64
C SER A 209 -0.22 11.05 -2.83
N TYR A 210 0.84 11.57 -3.46
CA TYR A 210 2.07 11.98 -2.79
C TYR A 210 1.96 13.44 -2.36
N LYS A 211 2.41 13.78 -1.15
CA LYS A 211 2.49 15.18 -0.69
C LYS A 211 3.42 16.02 -1.55
N THR A 212 4.49 15.41 -2.04
CA THR A 212 5.45 16.00 -2.98
C THR A 212 5.93 14.88 -3.90
N TYR A 213 5.94 15.14 -5.20
CA TYR A 213 6.43 14.20 -6.22
C TYR A 213 7.49 14.92 -7.04
N TYR A 214 8.74 14.46 -6.97
CA TYR A 214 9.84 15.04 -7.74
C TYR A 214 10.03 14.24 -9.03
N PHE A 215 9.97 14.93 -10.15
CA PHE A 215 10.18 14.36 -11.48
C PHE A 215 11.04 15.32 -12.29
N ALA A 216 12.18 14.86 -12.77
CA ALA A 216 13.13 15.68 -13.52
C ALA A 216 13.84 14.83 -14.58
N PHE A 217 14.10 15.45 -15.74
CA PHE A 217 15.04 14.93 -16.72
C PHE A 217 16.40 15.61 -16.54
N HIS A 218 17.46 14.81 -16.62
CA HIS A 218 18.83 15.27 -16.73
C HIS A 218 19.38 14.71 -18.04
N ASP A 219 19.54 15.59 -19.04
CA ASP A 219 20.12 15.29 -20.36
C ASP A 219 21.40 16.11 -20.54
#